data_AF-A0A519QNQ4-F1
#
_entry.id   AF-A0A519QNQ4-F1
#
_cell.length_a   1.000
_cell.length_b   1.000
_cell.length_c   1.000
_cell.angle_alpha   90.00
_cell.angle_beta   90.00
_cell.angle_gamma   90.00
#
_symmetry.space_group_name_H-M   'P 1'
#
loop_
_entity.id
_entity.type
_entity.pdbx_description
1 polymer ?
#
loop_
_entity_poly.entity_id
_entity_poly.type
_entity_poly.pdbx_seq_one_letter_code
_entity_poly.pdbx_strand_id
1 'polypeptide(L)'
;MPDEQSTRLPMSSGPAEPKLRVPDTREEALDPAWLSQALASVGQGAAVTSVEIVEVIKTVATKIRFKATFDGTAGTQDFCLKGLLDADEMTKMGGSTCVLEGDFYLKLAPKLDVQVPEAVAVVTDREAKQSVLLMRDVIAGGGRFCSALEAFTADDAASSLAQIA
;
A
#
# COMPACT_ATOMS: atom_id res chain seq x y z
N MET A 1 -23.94 -10.50 35.08
CA MET A 1 -22.69 -10.50 34.32
C MET A 1 -23.01 -9.90 32.97
N PRO A 2 -22.40 -8.78 32.56
CA PRO A 2 -22.65 -8.23 31.24
C PRO A 2 -21.85 -9.01 30.19
N ASP A 3 -22.53 -9.42 29.12
CA ASP A 3 -21.96 -9.99 27.91
C ASP A 3 -21.07 -8.95 27.22
N GLU A 4 -19.79 -9.27 27.13
CA GLU A 4 -18.82 -8.52 26.33
C GLU A 4 -19.07 -8.88 24.86
N GLN A 5 -19.86 -8.05 24.18
CA GLN A 5 -19.96 -8.09 22.72
C GLN A 5 -18.58 -7.76 22.18
N SER A 6 -17.81 -8.81 21.85
CA SER A 6 -16.61 -8.74 21.05
C SER A 6 -16.97 -8.10 19.71
N THR A 7 -16.71 -6.80 19.61
CA THR A 7 -16.87 -6.02 18.39
C THR A 7 -15.82 -6.51 17.40
N ARG A 8 -16.13 -7.57 16.65
CA ARG A 8 -15.37 -7.90 15.45
C ARG A 8 -15.44 -6.68 14.53
N LEU A 9 -14.31 -6.03 14.32
CA LEU A 9 -14.16 -5.07 13.23
C LEU A 9 -14.61 -5.76 11.93
N PRO A 10 -15.44 -5.11 11.10
CA PRO A 10 -15.87 -5.71 9.85
C PRO A 10 -14.65 -6.08 9.02
N MET A 11 -14.65 -7.26 8.42
CA MET A 11 -13.61 -7.66 7.48
C MET A 11 -13.51 -6.59 6.40
N SER A 12 -12.35 -5.95 6.30
CA SER A 12 -12.09 -4.96 5.27
C SER A 12 -12.39 -5.59 3.91
N SER A 13 -13.21 -4.94 3.10
CA SER A 13 -13.27 -5.26 1.68
C SER A 13 -11.85 -5.15 1.15
N GLY A 14 -11.28 -6.24 0.61
CA GLY A 14 -9.90 -6.25 0.12
C GLY A 14 -9.61 -5.11 -0.88
N PRO A 15 -8.33 -4.80 -1.14
CA PRO A 15 -7.94 -3.71 -2.02
C PRO A 15 -8.58 -3.84 -3.40
N ALA A 16 -8.83 -2.70 -4.05
CA ALA A 16 -9.27 -2.68 -5.44
C ALA A 16 -8.16 -3.21 -6.37
N GLU A 17 -8.54 -3.82 -7.50
CA GLU A 17 -7.62 -4.24 -8.57
C GLU A 17 -7.95 -3.53 -9.90
N PRO A 18 -7.75 -2.21 -9.99
CA PRO A 18 -8.11 -1.47 -11.20
C PRO A 18 -7.21 -1.86 -12.38
N LYS A 19 -7.81 -1.98 -13.56
CA LYS A 19 -7.10 -2.32 -14.81
C LYS A 19 -6.48 -1.07 -15.42
N LEU A 20 -5.31 -0.70 -14.92
CA LEU A 20 -4.53 0.46 -15.36
C LEU A 20 -3.13 0.03 -15.80
N ARG A 21 -2.46 0.86 -16.61
CA ARG A 21 -1.02 0.71 -16.85
C ARG A 21 -0.29 0.90 -15.52
N VAL A 22 0.68 0.03 -15.25
CA VAL A 22 1.61 0.19 -14.13
C VAL A 22 2.57 1.36 -14.45
N PRO A 23 2.64 2.41 -13.61
CA PRO A 23 3.59 3.50 -13.77
C PRO A 23 5.04 3.00 -13.73
N ASP A 24 5.87 3.55 -14.60
CA ASP A 24 7.30 3.24 -14.68
C ASP A 24 8.13 4.31 -13.96
N THR A 25 7.61 5.54 -13.86
CA THR A 25 8.26 6.67 -13.20
C THR A 25 7.48 7.19 -11.99
N ARG A 26 8.18 7.91 -11.12
CA ARG A 26 7.51 8.64 -10.02
C ARG A 26 6.48 9.66 -10.51
N GLU A 27 6.78 10.34 -11.61
CA GLU A 27 5.88 11.35 -12.17
C GLU A 27 4.56 10.72 -12.61
N GLU A 28 4.63 9.60 -13.35
CA GLU A 28 3.43 8.84 -13.75
C GLU A 28 2.66 8.30 -12.53
N ALA A 29 3.37 7.85 -11.49
CA ALA A 29 2.76 7.27 -10.30
C ALA A 29 2.06 8.29 -9.39
N LEU A 30 2.44 9.56 -9.48
CA LEU A 30 1.88 10.67 -8.71
C LEU A 30 1.00 11.59 -9.56
N ASP A 31 0.77 11.25 -10.82
CA ASP A 31 -0.15 11.96 -11.69
C ASP A 31 -1.58 11.92 -11.10
N PRO A 32 -2.23 13.08 -10.86
CA PRO A 32 -3.57 13.10 -10.29
C PRO A 32 -4.62 12.35 -11.11
N ALA A 33 -4.51 12.30 -12.45
CA ALA A 33 -5.46 11.59 -13.29
C ALA A 33 -5.30 10.07 -13.19
N TRP A 34 -4.06 9.57 -13.09
CA TRP A 34 -3.79 8.17 -12.79
C TRP A 34 -4.27 7.80 -11.37
N LEU A 35 -3.93 8.62 -10.36
CA LEU A 35 -4.34 8.40 -8.98
C LEU A 35 -5.87 8.45 -8.80
N SER A 36 -6.58 9.31 -9.54
CA SER A 36 -8.05 9.36 -9.54
C SER A 36 -8.66 8.00 -9.91
N GLN A 37 -8.05 7.31 -10.88
CA GLN A 37 -8.51 5.98 -11.30
C GLN A 37 -8.06 4.90 -10.32
N ALA A 38 -6.81 4.95 -9.86
CA ALA A 38 -6.26 3.96 -8.95
C ALA A 38 -6.94 3.97 -7.56
N LEU A 39 -7.32 5.15 -7.07
CA LEU A 39 -7.96 5.38 -5.77
C LEU A 39 -9.48 5.57 -5.86
N ALA A 40 -10.12 5.23 -6.99
CA ALA A 40 -11.54 5.47 -7.21
C ALA A 40 -12.43 4.83 -6.11
N SER A 41 -12.06 3.67 -5.56
CA SER A 41 -12.78 3.02 -4.46
C SER A 41 -12.76 3.85 -3.18
N VAL A 42 -11.62 4.46 -2.86
CA VAL A 42 -11.43 5.29 -1.67
C VAL A 42 -12.05 6.68 -1.85
N GLY A 43 -11.89 7.27 -3.03
CA GLY A 43 -12.45 8.57 -3.38
C GLY A 43 -13.93 8.54 -3.72
N GLN A 44 -14.59 7.37 -3.70
CA GLN A 44 -15.98 7.19 -4.18
C GLN A 44 -16.19 7.75 -5.60
N GLY A 45 -15.18 7.60 -6.45
CA GLY A 45 -15.15 8.14 -7.82
C GLY A 45 -14.79 9.61 -7.95
N ALA A 46 -14.57 10.35 -6.85
CA ALA A 46 -14.08 11.73 -6.92
C ALA A 46 -12.66 11.78 -7.50
N ALA A 47 -12.38 12.83 -8.27
CA ALA A 47 -11.05 13.06 -8.84
C ALA A 47 -10.07 13.48 -7.75
N VAL A 48 -8.82 13.03 -7.85
CA VAL A 48 -7.71 13.59 -7.09
C VAL A 48 -7.35 14.95 -7.69
N THR A 49 -7.42 16.00 -6.88
CA THR A 49 -7.19 17.40 -7.29
C THR A 49 -5.82 17.93 -6.91
N SER A 50 -5.20 17.35 -5.88
CA SER A 50 -3.84 17.68 -5.47
C SER A 50 -3.13 16.48 -4.85
N VAL A 51 -1.80 16.47 -5.02
CA VAL A 51 -0.90 15.45 -4.51
C VAL A 51 0.30 16.17 -3.88
N GLU A 52 0.55 15.92 -2.60
CA GLU A 52 1.70 16.47 -1.86
C GLU A 52 2.60 15.32 -1.43
N ILE A 53 3.85 15.30 -1.88
CA ILE A 53 4.82 14.30 -1.44
C ILE A 53 5.27 14.63 -0.01
N VAL A 54 5.09 13.66 0.89
CA VAL A 54 5.58 13.73 2.27
C VAL A 54 7.01 13.20 2.37
N GLU A 55 7.28 12.05 1.74
CA GLU A 55 8.59 11.41 1.83
C GLU A 55 8.82 10.44 0.66
N VAL A 56 10.08 10.29 0.25
CA VAL A 56 10.50 9.25 -0.70
C VAL A 56 11.57 8.38 -0.06
N ILE A 57 11.28 7.08 0.05
CA ILE A 57 12.18 6.07 0.61
C ILE A 57 12.65 5.18 -0.54
N LYS A 58 13.91 5.34 -0.94
CA LYS A 58 14.53 4.53 -2.00
C LYS A 58 15.39 3.42 -1.40
N THR A 59 14.97 2.18 -1.65
CA THR A 59 15.71 0.95 -1.30
C THR A 59 15.75 0.07 -2.55
N VAL A 60 15.42 -1.22 -2.46
CA VAL A 60 15.16 -2.05 -3.65
C VAL A 60 13.93 -1.53 -4.41
N ALA A 61 12.80 -1.41 -3.73
CA ALA A 61 11.62 -0.71 -4.26
C ALA A 61 11.59 0.74 -3.77
N THR A 62 11.03 1.61 -4.59
CA THR A 62 10.69 2.99 -4.24
C THR A 62 9.39 2.99 -3.44
N LYS A 63 9.39 3.62 -2.27
CA LYS A 63 8.17 3.94 -1.53
C LYS A 63 7.99 5.45 -1.48
N ILE A 64 6.78 5.92 -1.72
CA ILE A 64 6.45 7.33 -1.72
C ILE A 64 5.28 7.52 -0.78
N ARG A 65 5.50 8.29 0.28
CA ARG A 65 4.44 8.76 1.16
C ARG A 65 3.92 10.08 0.60
N PHE A 66 2.62 10.19 0.45
CA PHE A 66 1.99 11.38 -0.11
C PHE A 66 0.60 11.60 0.47
N LYS A 67 0.15 12.85 0.40
CA LYS A 67 -1.21 13.27 0.70
C LYS A 67 -1.95 13.50 -0.60
N ALA A 68 -3.18 13.01 -0.69
CA ALA A 68 -4.07 13.32 -1.82
C ALA A 68 -5.32 14.05 -1.34
N THR A 69 -5.73 15.08 -2.08
CA THR A 69 -7.03 15.72 -1.90
C THR A 69 -7.99 15.22 -2.97
N PHE A 70 -9.19 14.83 -2.59
CA PHE A 70 -10.24 14.46 -3.52
C PHE A 70 -11.21 15.62 -3.76
N ASP A 71 -11.76 15.72 -4.95
CA ASP A 71 -12.77 16.72 -5.28
C ASP A 71 -13.98 16.61 -4.34
N GLY A 72 -14.52 17.77 -3.96
CA GLY A 72 -15.62 17.85 -2.98
C GLY A 72 -15.25 17.50 -1.54
N THR A 73 -13.97 17.24 -1.22
CA THR A 73 -13.51 16.99 0.16
C THR A 73 -12.74 18.20 0.73
N ALA A 74 -12.88 18.44 2.03
CA ALA A 74 -12.22 19.56 2.71
C ALA A 74 -10.81 19.23 3.24
N GLY A 75 -10.33 17.99 3.06
CA GLY A 75 -9.11 17.49 3.68
C GLY A 75 -8.34 16.53 2.80
N THR A 76 -7.13 16.22 3.24
CA THR A 76 -6.24 15.24 2.60
C THR A 76 -6.41 13.86 3.21
N GLN A 77 -6.03 12.84 2.44
CA GLN A 77 -5.85 11.48 2.91
C GLN A 77 -4.39 11.06 2.69
N ASP A 78 -3.80 10.38 3.67
CA ASP A 78 -2.40 9.95 3.63
C ASP A 78 -2.25 8.54 3.04
N PHE A 79 -1.36 8.41 2.06
CA PHE A 79 -1.09 7.18 1.33
C PHE A 79 0.40 6.89 1.27
N CYS A 80 0.72 5.61 1.08
CA CYS A 80 2.03 5.11 0.73
C CYS A 80 1.92 4.27 -0.54
N LEU A 81 2.63 4.68 -1.59
CA LEU A 81 2.77 3.93 -2.83
C LEU A 81 4.10 3.19 -2.81
N LYS A 82 4.09 1.92 -3.24
CA LYS A 82 5.31 1.11 -3.41
C LYS A 82 5.36 0.52 -4.82
N GLY A 83 6.50 0.66 -5.49
CA GLY A 83 6.75 0.08 -6.80
C GLY A 83 8.22 0.21 -7.24
N LEU A 84 8.58 -0.41 -8.36
CA LEU A 84 9.89 -0.29 -9.00
C LEU A 84 9.95 0.94 -9.90
N LEU A 85 9.65 2.11 -9.32
CA LEU A 85 9.62 3.38 -10.03
C LEU A 85 11.03 3.93 -10.23
N ASP A 86 11.29 4.48 -11.42
CA ASP A 86 12.59 5.03 -11.81
C ASP A 86 13.74 4.02 -11.59
N ALA A 87 13.43 2.73 -11.72
CA ALA A 87 14.35 1.62 -11.51
C ALA A 87 15.17 1.33 -12.77
N ASP A 88 16.42 0.93 -12.59
CA ASP A 88 17.23 0.39 -13.68
C ASP A 88 16.72 -1.01 -14.11
N GLU A 89 17.16 -1.46 -15.29
CA GLU A 89 16.75 -2.75 -15.86
C GLU A 89 17.06 -3.93 -14.93
N MET A 90 18.17 -3.86 -14.19
CA MET A 90 18.55 -4.91 -13.25
C MET A 90 17.54 -5.02 -12.10
N THR A 91 17.15 -3.88 -11.54
CA THR A 91 16.17 -3.81 -10.46
C THR A 91 14.78 -4.21 -10.96
N LYS A 92 14.39 -3.79 -12.17
CA LYS A 92 13.10 -4.15 -12.81
C LYS A 92 12.93 -5.67 -12.99
N MET A 93 14.02 -6.43 -13.19
CA MET A 93 13.96 -7.90 -13.24
C MET A 93 13.44 -8.52 -11.93
N GLY A 94 13.51 -7.81 -10.79
CA GLY A 94 12.93 -8.22 -9.51
C GLY A 94 11.40 -8.04 -9.40
N GLY A 95 10.74 -7.47 -10.41
CA GLY A 95 9.34 -7.06 -10.36
C GLY A 95 8.34 -8.19 -10.08
N SER A 96 8.69 -9.45 -10.38
CA SER A 96 7.86 -10.61 -9.99
C SER A 96 7.61 -10.66 -8.48
N THR A 97 8.53 -10.15 -7.66
CA THR A 97 8.36 -10.02 -6.21
C THR A 97 7.27 -8.99 -5.86
N CYS A 98 7.20 -7.88 -6.60
CA CYS A 98 6.13 -6.88 -6.43
C CYS A 98 4.76 -7.44 -6.84
N VAL A 99 4.70 -8.29 -7.88
CA VAL A 99 3.47 -9.00 -8.27
C VAL A 99 3.01 -9.95 -7.15
N LEU A 100 3.92 -10.71 -6.56
CA LEU A 100 3.61 -11.61 -5.45
C LEU A 100 3.16 -10.85 -4.20
N GLU A 101 3.78 -9.71 -3.91
CA GLU A 101 3.34 -8.82 -2.83
C GLU A 101 1.92 -8.29 -3.08
N GLY A 102 1.61 -7.84 -4.30
CA GLY A 102 0.24 -7.46 -4.66
C GLY A 102 -0.76 -8.61 -4.48
N ASP A 103 -0.38 -9.82 -4.92
CA ASP A 103 -1.19 -11.04 -4.75
C ASP A 103 -1.43 -11.38 -3.27
N PHE A 104 -0.45 -11.15 -2.40
CA PHE A 104 -0.62 -11.31 -0.95
C PHE A 104 -1.73 -10.40 -0.42
N TYR A 105 -1.68 -9.10 -0.72
CA TYR A 105 -2.69 -8.14 -0.24
C TYR A 105 -4.08 -8.37 -0.85
N LEU A 106 -4.16 -8.84 -2.10
CA LEU A 106 -5.43 -9.13 -2.75
C LEU A 106 -6.07 -10.43 -2.24
N LYS A 107 -5.28 -11.48 -2.02
CA LYS A 107 -5.81 -12.87 -1.89
C LYS A 107 -5.65 -13.47 -0.51
N LEU A 108 -4.61 -13.08 0.23
CA LEU A 108 -4.22 -13.69 1.49
C LEU A 108 -4.52 -12.78 2.67
N ALA A 109 -4.07 -11.53 2.65
CA ALA A 109 -4.27 -10.58 3.76
C ALA A 109 -5.74 -10.49 4.23
N PRO A 110 -6.77 -10.45 3.36
CA PRO A 110 -8.17 -10.40 3.82
C PRO A 110 -8.67 -11.67 4.52
N LYS A 111 -7.88 -12.76 4.53
CA LYS A 111 -8.23 -14.07 5.08
C LYS A 111 -7.35 -14.47 6.28
N LEU A 112 -6.38 -13.63 6.63
CA LEU A 112 -5.44 -13.89 7.71
C LEU A 112 -5.74 -12.93 8.85
N ASP A 113 -5.66 -13.41 10.09
CA ASP A 113 -5.81 -12.59 11.29
C ASP A 113 -4.47 -11.96 11.70
N VAL A 114 -3.82 -11.27 10.74
CA VAL A 114 -2.51 -10.62 10.93
C VAL A 114 -2.62 -9.12 10.76
N GLN A 115 -1.79 -8.39 11.50
CA GLN A 115 -1.69 -6.95 11.30
C GLN A 115 -0.80 -6.66 10.10
N VAL A 116 -1.38 -6.07 9.07
CA VAL A 116 -0.67 -5.61 7.88
C VAL A 116 -1.09 -4.18 7.54
N PRO A 117 -0.26 -3.42 6.81
CA PRO A 117 -0.68 -2.16 6.23
C PRO A 117 -2.00 -2.31 5.46
N GLU A 118 -2.92 -1.34 5.60
CA GLU A 118 -4.16 -1.34 4.84
C GLU A 118 -3.86 -1.03 3.37
N ALA A 119 -3.87 -2.06 2.51
CA ALA A 119 -3.83 -1.88 1.07
C ALA A 119 -5.19 -1.39 0.56
N VAL A 120 -5.18 -0.34 -0.27
CA VAL A 120 -6.40 0.24 -0.85
C VAL A 120 -6.54 -0.09 -2.33
N ALA A 121 -5.43 -0.26 -3.05
CA ALA A 121 -5.42 -0.63 -4.45
C ALA A 121 -4.13 -1.35 -4.86
N VAL A 122 -4.24 -2.26 -5.82
CA VAL A 122 -3.11 -2.97 -6.45
C VAL A 122 -3.26 -2.87 -7.96
N VAL A 123 -2.26 -2.30 -8.63
CA VAL A 123 -2.18 -2.23 -10.10
C VAL A 123 -1.07 -3.16 -10.55
N THR A 124 -1.38 -4.14 -11.38
CA THR A 124 -0.44 -5.19 -11.77
C THR A 124 -0.43 -5.39 -13.28
N ASP A 125 0.78 -5.42 -13.84
CA ASP A 125 1.07 -5.92 -15.17
C ASP A 125 1.78 -7.27 -15.01
N ARG A 126 1.06 -8.35 -15.29
CA ARG A 126 1.59 -9.72 -15.14
C ARG A 126 2.55 -10.11 -16.27
N GLU A 127 2.43 -9.49 -17.44
CA GLU A 127 3.31 -9.76 -18.58
C GLU A 127 4.66 -9.09 -18.38
N ALA A 128 4.67 -7.79 -18.06
CA ALA A 128 5.87 -7.05 -17.69
C ALA A 128 6.41 -7.43 -16.30
N LYS A 129 5.65 -8.23 -15.54
CA LYS A 129 5.93 -8.64 -14.16
C LYS A 129 6.18 -7.42 -13.27
N GLN A 130 5.38 -6.37 -13.41
CA GLN A 130 5.46 -5.17 -12.59
C GLN A 130 4.19 -5.00 -11.77
N SER A 131 4.31 -4.38 -10.60
CA SER A 131 3.15 -4.04 -9.79
C SER A 131 3.42 -2.78 -8.97
N VAL A 132 2.37 -1.99 -8.78
CA VAL A 132 2.31 -0.89 -7.82
C VAL A 132 1.26 -1.22 -6.78
N LEU A 133 1.63 -1.06 -5.51
CA LEU A 133 0.79 -1.25 -4.35
C LEU A 133 0.53 0.11 -3.70
N LEU A 134 -0.75 0.46 -3.52
CA LEU A 134 -1.16 1.64 -2.75
C LEU A 134 -1.74 1.20 -1.40
N MET A 135 -1.23 1.81 -0.35
CA MET A 135 -1.62 1.56 1.04
C MET A 135 -1.95 2.86 1.75
N ARG A 136 -2.65 2.78 2.88
CA ARG A 136 -2.67 3.87 3.86
C ARG A 136 -1.27 4.11 4.40
N ASP A 137 -0.93 5.37 4.67
CA ASP A 137 0.36 5.69 5.27
C ASP A 137 0.41 5.23 6.73
N VAL A 138 1.17 4.16 6.99
CA VAL A 138 1.35 3.60 8.34
C VAL A 138 2.03 4.58 9.30
N ILE A 139 2.88 5.49 8.83
CA ILE A 139 3.51 6.49 9.70
C ILE A 139 2.50 7.57 10.10
N ALA A 140 1.63 8.00 9.18
CA ALA A 140 0.54 8.91 9.51
C ALA A 140 -0.41 8.29 10.56
N GLY A 141 -0.55 6.96 10.57
CA GLY A 141 -1.27 6.19 11.58
C GLY A 141 -0.50 5.90 12.88
N GLY A 142 0.71 6.43 13.06
CA GLY A 142 1.53 6.24 14.27
C GLY A 142 2.48 5.04 14.26
N GLY A 143 2.56 4.32 13.14
CA GLY A 143 3.54 3.25 12.91
C GLY A 143 4.94 3.77 12.56
N ARG A 144 5.87 2.84 12.32
CA ARG A 144 7.23 3.14 11.87
C ARG A 144 7.69 2.14 10.80
N PHE A 145 8.55 2.58 9.89
CA PHE A 145 9.33 1.64 9.09
C PHE A 145 10.47 1.07 9.93
N CYS A 146 10.59 -0.27 9.95
CA CYS A 146 11.77 -0.92 10.49
C CYS A 146 12.93 -0.86 9.50
N SER A 147 14.15 -0.89 10.02
CA SER A 147 15.37 -0.99 9.22
C SER A 147 15.96 -2.39 9.33
N ALA A 148 16.59 -2.88 8.25
CA ALA A 148 17.33 -4.14 8.29
C ALA A 148 18.56 -4.10 9.23
N LEU A 149 18.96 -2.90 9.66
CA LEU A 149 20.05 -2.68 10.60
C LEU A 149 19.56 -2.64 12.06
N GLU A 150 18.25 -2.65 12.29
CA GLU A 150 17.69 -2.74 13.64
C GLU A 150 17.77 -4.18 14.14
N ALA A 151 18.14 -4.36 15.40
CA ALA A 151 18.08 -5.66 16.05
C ALA A 151 16.61 -6.11 16.13
N PHE A 152 16.36 -7.36 15.77
CA PHE A 152 15.06 -8.01 15.94
C PHE A 152 15.22 -9.06 17.04
N THR A 153 14.66 -8.77 18.21
CA THR A 153 14.88 -9.58 19.42
C THR A 153 14.05 -10.87 19.38
N ALA A 154 14.35 -11.80 20.30
CA ALA A 154 13.54 -13.00 20.47
C ALA A 154 12.09 -12.66 20.86
N ASP A 155 11.88 -11.59 21.64
CA ASP A 155 10.56 -11.11 22.04
C ASP A 155 9.80 -10.51 20.85
N ASP A 156 10.47 -9.77 19.97
CA ASP A 156 9.86 -9.24 18.72
C ASP A 156 9.39 -10.39 17.81
N ALA A 157 10.21 -11.46 17.72
CA ALA A 157 9.87 -12.66 16.96
C ALA A 157 8.70 -13.42 17.58
N ALA A 158 8.68 -13.59 18.91
CA ALA A 158 7.56 -14.21 19.62
C ALA A 158 6.26 -13.41 19.43
N SER A 159 6.33 -12.07 19.52
CA SER A 159 5.18 -11.20 19.31
C SER A 159 4.65 -11.25 17.88
N SER A 160 5.53 -11.39 16.88
CA SER A 160 5.14 -11.50 15.47
C SER A 160 4.52 -12.86 15.16
N LEU A 161 5.07 -13.94 15.74
CA LEU A 161 4.54 -15.30 15.58
C LEU A 161 3.15 -15.45 16.18
N ALA A 162 2.86 -14.76 17.29
CA ALA A 162 1.55 -14.76 17.93
C ALA A 162 0.42 -14.25 17.01
N GLN A 163 0.73 -13.56 15.90
CA GLN A 163 -0.27 -13.12 14.93
C GLN A 163 -0.69 -14.21 13.94
N ILE A 164 0.07 -15.30 13.82
CA ILE A 164 -0.20 -16.39 12.85
C ILE A 164 -0.39 -17.76 13.53
N ALA A 165 -0.40 -17.80 14.86
CA ALA A 165 -0.46 -19.02 15.67
C ALA A 165 -1.89 -19.38 16.11
#